data_AF-A0A803LJT5-F1
#
_entry.id   AF-A0A803LJT5-F1
#
_cell.length_a   1.000
_cell.length_b   1.000
_cell.length_c   1.000
_cell.angle_alpha   90.00
_cell.angle_beta   90.00
_cell.angle_gamma   90.00
#
_symmetry.space_group_name_H-M   'P 1'
#
loop_
_entity.id
_entity.type
_entity.pdbx_description
1 polymer ?
#
loop_
_entity_poly.entity_id
_entity_poly.type
_entity_poly.pdbx_seq_one_letter_code
_entity_poly.pdbx_strand_id
1 'polypeptide(L)'
;MWRGEYTTEIGEALALLDKGKKENSIFGMILNDICHFTDQCNSISFAFVRRNGNKDAHALAKLSLSLGVLNVWLEDIPTAVMSIVADDIT
;
A
#
# COMPACT_ATOMS: atom_id res chain seq x y z
N MET A 1 -10.71 8.56 -17.31
CA MET A 1 -11.45 7.30 -17.54
C MET A 1 -10.62 6.18 -16.92
N TRP A 2 -10.96 5.71 -15.72
CA TRP A 2 -10.22 4.64 -15.03
C TRP A 2 -10.97 3.32 -15.23
N ARG A 3 -10.27 2.28 -15.69
CA ARG A 3 -10.80 0.93 -15.92
C ARG A 3 -11.11 0.27 -14.57
N GLY A 4 -12.28 -0.34 -14.45
CA GLY A 4 -12.81 -0.96 -13.21
C GLY A 4 -12.06 -2.19 -12.70
N GLU A 5 -10.97 -2.60 -13.34
CA GLU A 5 -10.17 -3.80 -12.99
C GLU A 5 -9.36 -3.61 -11.70
N TYR A 6 -8.80 -2.42 -11.46
CA TYR A 6 -8.02 -2.14 -10.23
C TYR A 6 -8.89 -2.07 -8.98
N THR A 7 -10.16 -1.68 -9.12
CA THR A 7 -11.10 -1.66 -7.99
C THR A 7 -11.54 -3.06 -7.59
N THR A 8 -11.59 -4.00 -8.55
CA THR A 8 -11.90 -5.41 -8.26
C THR A 8 -10.75 -6.11 -7.55
N GLU A 9 -9.50 -5.93 -7.99
CA GLU A 9 -8.34 -6.57 -7.32
C GLU A 9 -8.15 -6.08 -5.87
N ILE A 10 -8.27 -4.77 -5.62
CA ILE A 10 -8.20 -4.23 -4.25
C ILE A 10 -9.43 -4.67 -3.44
N GLY A 11 -10.61 -4.73 -4.05
CA GLY A 11 -11.82 -5.22 -3.40
C GLY A 11 -11.73 -6.70 -2.99
N GLU A 12 -11.15 -7.54 -3.86
CA GLU A 12 -10.87 -8.95 -3.58
C GLU A 12 -9.81 -9.09 -2.48
N ALA A 13 -8.76 -8.26 -2.51
CA ALA A 13 -7.75 -8.19 -1.46
C ALA A 13 -8.39 -7.93 -0.09
N LEU A 14 -9.23 -6.89 0.00
CA LEU A 14 -9.93 -6.52 1.23
C LEU A 14 -10.82 -7.65 1.72
N ALA A 15 -11.56 -8.31 0.82
CA ALA A 15 -12.41 -9.43 1.16
C ALA A 15 -11.63 -10.67 1.64
N LEU A 16 -10.41 -10.89 1.14
CA LEU A 16 -9.55 -11.98 1.58
C LEU A 16 -8.89 -11.69 2.93
N LEU A 17 -8.46 -10.45 3.16
CA LEU A 17 -7.90 -9.99 4.43
C LEU A 17 -8.93 -10.04 5.55
N ASP A 18 -10.15 -9.58 5.30
CA ASP A 18 -11.26 -9.63 6.29
C ASP A 18 -11.62 -11.08 6.68
N LYS A 19 -11.45 -12.02 5.74
CA LYS A 19 -11.68 -13.45 5.99
C LYS A 19 -10.47 -14.18 6.58
N GLY A 20 -9.29 -13.55 6.65
CA GLY A 20 -8.04 -14.18 7.07
C GLY A 20 -7.67 -15.43 6.26
N LYS A 21 -8.14 -15.55 5.01
CA LYS A 21 -8.02 -16.79 4.23
C LYS A 21 -6.66 -16.84 3.54
N LYS A 22 -5.92 -17.92 3.77
CA LYS A 22 -4.63 -18.14 3.09
C LYS A 22 -4.81 -18.61 1.66
N GLU A 23 -4.05 -18.02 0.75
CA GLU A 23 -4.04 -18.37 -0.68
C GLU A 23 -2.58 -18.60 -1.15
N ASN A 24 -2.38 -19.54 -2.08
CA ASN A 24 -1.07 -19.97 -2.57
C ASN A 24 -0.64 -19.32 -3.90
N SER A 25 -1.30 -18.25 -4.33
CA SER A 25 -0.85 -17.45 -5.48
C SER A 25 0.23 -16.44 -5.05
N ILE A 26 0.96 -15.84 -6.02
CA ILE A 26 1.94 -14.77 -5.72
C ILE A 26 1.26 -13.62 -4.96
N PHE A 27 0.04 -13.28 -5.36
CA PHE A 27 -0.79 -12.29 -4.67
C PHE A 27 -1.22 -12.78 -3.28
N GLY A 28 -1.62 -14.05 -3.17
CA GLY A 28 -1.96 -14.70 -1.90
C GLY A 28 -0.81 -14.73 -0.89
N MET A 29 0.44 -14.85 -1.35
CA MET A 29 1.62 -14.77 -0.46
C MET A 29 1.74 -13.39 0.19
N ILE A 30 1.53 -12.30 -0.58
CA ILE A 30 1.51 -10.94 -0.04
C ILE A 30 0.40 -10.79 1.01
N LEU A 31 -0.79 -11.34 0.75
CA LEU A 31 -1.90 -11.31 1.71
C LEU A 31 -1.58 -12.13 2.98
N ASN A 32 -0.93 -13.27 2.84
CA ASN A 32 -0.50 -14.09 3.98
C ASN A 32 0.49 -13.33 4.88
N ASP A 33 1.44 -12.62 4.27
CA ASP A 33 2.40 -11.78 4.99
C ASP A 33 1.68 -10.65 5.72
N ILE A 34 0.75 -9.96 5.05
CA ILE A 34 -0.08 -8.93 5.68
C ILE A 34 -0.82 -9.51 6.88
N CYS A 35 -1.52 -10.64 6.73
CA CYS A 35 -2.21 -11.33 7.83
C CYS A 35 -1.25 -11.65 9.00
N HIS A 36 -0.05 -12.16 8.70
CA HIS A 36 0.95 -12.47 9.73
C HIS A 36 1.40 -11.23 10.52
N PHE A 37 1.54 -10.07 9.86
CA PHE A 37 1.84 -8.82 10.54
C PHE A 37 0.64 -8.28 11.30
N THR A 38 -0.59 -8.47 10.79
CA THR A 38 -1.80 -8.01 11.48
C THR A 38 -2.06 -8.73 12.80
N ASP A 39 -1.65 -9.99 12.93
CA ASP A 39 -1.77 -10.75 14.19
C ASP A 39 -0.99 -10.10 15.35
N GLN A 40 -0.03 -9.21 15.04
CA GLN A 40 0.77 -8.47 16.01
C GLN A 40 0.12 -7.12 16.40
N CYS A 41 -0.96 -6.71 15.74
CA CYS A 41 -1.68 -5.49 16.05
C CYS A 41 -2.79 -5.76 17.07
N ASN A 42 -2.95 -4.90 18.08
CA ASN A 42 -4.06 -5.02 19.03
C ASN A 42 -5.43 -4.81 18.37
N SER A 43 -5.49 -4.03 17.30
CA SER A 43 -6.69 -3.78 16.50
C SER A 43 -6.27 -3.29 15.12
N ILE A 44 -6.90 -3.81 14.07
CA ILE A 44 -6.69 -3.38 12.69
C ILE A 44 -8.00 -3.38 11.91
N SER A 45 -8.11 -2.48 10.94
CA SER A 45 -9.23 -2.42 10.00
C SER A 45 -8.71 -2.07 8.61
N PHE A 46 -9.30 -2.69 7.58
CA PHE A 46 -8.96 -2.41 6.19
C PHE A 46 -10.10 -1.67 5.50
N ALA A 47 -9.77 -0.68 4.66
CA ALA A 47 -10.75 0.12 3.95
C ALA A 47 -10.29 0.47 2.53
N PHE A 48 -11.24 0.55 1.61
CA PHE A 48 -10.99 1.08 0.28
C PHE A 48 -11.03 2.61 0.32
N VAL A 49 -9.91 3.24 -0.04
CA VAL A 49 -9.80 4.71 -0.16
C VAL A 49 -9.66 5.07 -1.64
N ARG A 50 -10.39 6.09 -2.09
CA ARG A 50 -10.23 6.62 -3.45
C ARG A 50 -8.84 7.20 -3.62
N ARG A 51 -8.29 7.19 -4.84
CA ARG A 51 -6.92 7.68 -5.11
C ARG A 51 -6.61 9.05 -4.51
N ASN A 52 -7.56 9.97 -4.48
CA ASN A 52 -7.33 11.31 -3.93
C ASN A 52 -7.00 11.28 -2.43
N GLY A 53 -7.49 10.29 -1.67
CA GLY A 53 -7.17 10.10 -0.27
C GLY A 53 -5.86 9.33 -0.04
N ASN A 54 -5.31 8.68 -1.07
CA ASN A 54 -4.00 8.00 -1.04
C ASN A 54 -3.05 8.62 -2.10
N LYS A 55 -3.17 9.92 -2.35
CA LYS A 55 -2.41 10.60 -3.42
C LYS A 55 -0.90 10.53 -3.14
N ASP A 56 -0.51 10.60 -1.88
CA ASP A 56 0.89 10.67 -1.46
C ASP A 56 1.57 9.30 -1.57
N ALA A 57 0.91 8.25 -1.07
CA ALA A 57 1.33 6.86 -1.28
C ALA A 57 1.44 6.51 -2.79
N HIS A 58 0.51 7.01 -3.61
CA HIS A 58 0.58 6.83 -5.06
C HIS A 58 1.77 7.58 -5.68
N ALA A 59 2.04 8.81 -5.25
CA ALA A 59 3.17 9.60 -5.72
C ALA A 59 4.51 8.95 -5.34
N LEU A 60 4.62 8.43 -4.12
CA LEU A 60 5.79 7.66 -3.65
C LEU A 60 6.03 6.41 -4.49
N ALA A 61 4.99 5.61 -4.73
CA ALA A 61 5.09 4.41 -5.56
C ALA A 61 5.46 4.75 -7.02
N LYS A 62 5.02 5.90 -7.54
CA LYS A 62 5.39 6.36 -8.88
C LYS A 62 6.84 6.87 -8.93
N LEU A 63 7.29 7.57 -7.89
CA LEU A 63 8.67 8.04 -7.82
C LEU A 63 9.65 6.88 -7.77
N SER A 64 9.35 5.80 -7.03
CA SER A 64 10.25 4.65 -6.91
C SER A 64 10.58 4.01 -8.27
N LEU A 65 9.61 4.01 -9.20
CA LEU A 65 9.82 3.56 -10.58
C LEU A 65 10.84 4.40 -11.37
N SER A 66 11.00 5.68 -11.01
CA SER A 66 11.90 6.61 -11.69
C SER A 66 13.34 6.58 -11.15
N LEU A 67 13.56 6.01 -9.96
CA LEU A 67 14.85 6.06 -9.28
C LEU A 67 15.89 5.12 -9.90
N GLY A 68 15.48 4.08 -10.64
CA GLY A 68 16.36 3.17 -11.38
C GLY A 68 17.33 2.33 -10.54
N VAL A 69 17.48 2.65 -9.26
CA VAL A 69 18.33 1.99 -8.26
C VAL A 69 17.59 1.93 -6.92
N LEU A 70 17.95 0.93 -6.10
CA LEU A 70 17.46 0.80 -4.74
C LEU A 70 17.89 2.03 -3.93
N ASN A 71 16.91 2.77 -3.41
CA ASN A 71 17.14 3.89 -2.49
C ASN A 71 16.46 3.56 -1.16
N VAL A 72 17.25 3.43 -0.11
CA VAL A 72 16.78 3.17 1.26
C VAL A 72 16.92 4.46 2.06
N TRP A 73 15.87 4.86 2.77
CA TRP A 73 15.92 6.01 3.65
C TRP A 73 16.29 5.51 5.04
N LEU A 74 17.45 5.92 5.54
CA LEU A 74 17.95 5.50 6.86
C LEU A 74 17.83 6.61 7.90
N GLU A 75 18.19 7.84 7.54
CA GLU A 75 18.23 8.97 8.48
C GLU A 75 17.45 10.19 7.97
N ASP A 76 17.55 10.52 6.67
CA ASP A 76 16.87 11.67 6.08
C ASP A 76 15.88 11.26 4.97
N ILE A 77 14.74 11.96 4.96
CA ILE A 77 13.75 11.89 3.89
C ILE A 77 14.33 12.62 2.66
N PRO A 78 14.44 11.99 1.47
CA PRO A 78 14.95 12.68 0.30
C PRO A 78 14.12 13.93 -0.01
N THR A 79 14.76 15.02 -0.37
CA THR A 79 14.06 16.30 -0.64
C THR A 79 12.96 16.15 -1.69
N ALA A 80 13.15 15.21 -2.63
CA ALA A 80 12.18 14.88 -3.69
C ALA A 80 10.84 14.34 -3.18
N VAL A 81 10.77 13.78 -1.97
CA VAL A 81 9.54 13.23 -1.36
C VAL A 81 9.08 14.03 -0.15
N MET A 82 9.88 14.99 0.32
CA MET A 82 9.60 15.74 1.54
C MET A 82 8.24 16.46 1.46
N SER A 83 7.89 17.05 0.31
CA SER A 83 6.58 17.69 0.12
C SER A 83 5.42 16.69 0.11
N ILE A 84 5.67 15.47 -0.38
CA ILE A 84 4.66 14.40 -0.44
C ILE A 84 4.39 13.85 0.95
N VAL A 85 5.44 13.66 1.75
CA VAL A 85 5.33 13.17 3.13
C VAL A 85 4.77 14.24 4.06
N ALA A 86 5.12 15.52 3.85
CA ALA A 86 4.59 16.62 4.66
C ALA A 86 3.06 16.74 4.55
N ASP A 87 2.50 16.53 3.36
CA ASP A 87 1.05 16.53 3.10
C ASP A 87 0.28 15.47 3.92
N ASP A 88 0.94 14.39 4.37
CA ASP A 88 0.31 13.28 5.12
C ASP A 88 0.26 13.55 6.65
N ILE A 89 1.02 14.54 7.14
CA ILE A 89 1.19 14.83 8.57
C ILE A 89 0.38 16.08 9.01
N THR A 90 -0.06 16.92 8.07
CA THR A 90 -0.83 18.16 8.31
C THR A 90 -2.30 18.04 7.96
#